data_AF-A0AAV0TWM6-F1
#
_entry.id   AF-A0AAV0TWM6-F1
#
_cell.length_a   1.000
_cell.length_b   1.000
_cell.length_c   1.000
_cell.angle_alpha   90.00
_cell.angle_beta   90.00
_cell.angle_gamma   90.00
#
_symmetry.space_group_name_H-M   'P 1'
#
loop_
_entity.id
_entity.type
_entity.pdbx_description
1 polymer ?
#
loop_
_entity_poly.entity_id
_entity_poly.type
_entity_poly.pdbx_seq_one_letter_code
_entity_poly.pdbx_strand_id
1 'polypeptide(L)'
;MKSALAKENENLKRLHSVNVEMERQFKQLTTDQKKALMKAEQEQEHKRRNPVLKVNPLTQDQCAEIAQTSYLEIKVFRESDTCFSSTGTSVLGWRDRHVLRQNKLMFSLEKTFHARATDLMARDIWDILSLPEPIVIMRRDAKVHFQVVQRLHEDAVVYYTIHWSVKTLTFRSMALRMESRGSGSWGLLQW
;
A
#
# COMPACT_ATOMS: atom_id res chain seq x y z
N MET A 1 59.38 -52.07 -4.76
CA MET A 1 58.82 -51.04 -3.85
C MET A 1 58.70 -49.66 -4.51
N LYS A 2 59.77 -49.07 -5.09
CA LYS A 2 59.71 -47.74 -5.75
C LYS A 2 58.68 -47.60 -6.89
N SER A 3 58.52 -48.62 -7.73
CA SER A 3 57.56 -48.62 -8.86
C SER A 3 56.09 -48.59 -8.40
N ALA A 4 55.76 -49.32 -7.33
CA ALA A 4 54.41 -49.32 -6.77
C ALA A 4 54.02 -47.95 -6.18
N LEU A 5 54.95 -47.32 -5.45
CA LEU A 5 54.76 -45.98 -4.88
C LEU A 5 54.62 -44.89 -5.96
N ALA A 6 55.35 -45.01 -7.08
CA ALA A 6 55.21 -44.07 -8.19
C ALA A 6 53.82 -44.14 -8.84
N LYS A 7 53.30 -45.36 -9.03
CA LYS A 7 51.97 -45.61 -9.60
C LYS A 7 50.84 -45.12 -8.68
N GLU A 8 51.01 -45.32 -7.37
CA GLU A 8 50.09 -44.83 -6.34
C GLU A 8 50.06 -43.29 -6.31
N ASN A 9 51.22 -42.63 -6.40
CA ASN A 9 51.30 -41.17 -6.44
C ASN A 9 50.62 -40.57 -7.69
N GLU A 10 50.73 -41.21 -8.86
CA GLU A 10 49.98 -40.77 -10.04
C GLU A 10 48.47 -40.91 -9.85
N ASN A 11 48.03 -42.01 -9.25
CA ASN A 11 46.61 -42.22 -8.96
C ASN A 11 46.08 -41.17 -7.97
N LEU A 12 46.84 -40.84 -6.93
CA LEU A 12 46.47 -39.80 -5.96
C LEU A 12 46.36 -38.41 -6.61
N LYS A 13 47.28 -38.06 -7.51
CA LYS A 13 47.20 -36.79 -8.27
C LYS A 13 45.96 -36.72 -9.15
N ARG A 14 45.61 -37.83 -9.81
CA ARG A 14 44.38 -37.92 -10.63
C ARG A 14 43.14 -37.77 -9.75
N LEU A 15 43.07 -38.50 -8.63
CA LEU A 15 41.94 -38.46 -7.72
C LEU A 15 41.77 -37.07 -7.10
N HIS A 16 42.87 -36.42 -6.72
CA HIS A 16 42.86 -35.05 -6.21
C HIS A 16 42.32 -34.06 -7.25
N SER A 17 42.74 -34.17 -8.51
CA SER A 17 42.25 -33.31 -9.60
C SER A 17 40.74 -33.46 -9.82
N VAL A 18 40.24 -34.69 -9.78
CA VAL A 18 38.80 -34.98 -9.88
C VAL A 18 38.04 -34.40 -8.68
N ASN A 19 38.59 -34.52 -7.47
CA ASN A 19 37.93 -34.01 -6.27
C ASN A 19 37.84 -32.48 -6.27
N VAL A 20 38.91 -31.79 -6.68
CA VAL A 20 38.93 -30.33 -6.84
C VAL A 20 37.88 -29.86 -7.85
N GLU A 21 37.75 -30.57 -8.98
CA GLU A 21 36.73 -30.24 -9.98
C GLU A 21 35.31 -30.48 -9.44
N MET A 22 35.09 -31.58 -8.72
CA MET A 22 33.81 -31.87 -8.07
C MET A 22 33.45 -30.80 -7.03
N GLU A 23 34.39 -30.36 -6.19
CA GLU A 23 34.17 -29.29 -5.22
C GLU A 23 33.82 -27.96 -5.90
N ARG A 24 34.46 -27.67 -7.04
CA ARG A 24 34.15 -26.48 -7.84
C ARG A 24 32.72 -26.55 -8.39
N GLN A 25 32.33 -27.68 -8.97
CA GLN A 25 30.97 -27.88 -9.49
C GLN A 25 29.92 -27.81 -8.37
N PHE A 26 30.21 -28.38 -7.20
CA PHE A 26 29.31 -28.34 -6.06
C PHE A 26 29.11 -26.92 -5.53
N LYS A 27 30.19 -26.12 -5.44
CA LYS A 27 30.12 -24.69 -5.08
C LYS A 27 29.29 -23.91 -6.10
N GLN A 28 29.47 -24.18 -7.39
CA GLN A 28 28.71 -23.53 -8.46
C GLN A 28 27.21 -23.87 -8.35
N LEU A 29 26.86 -25.15 -8.26
CA LEU A 29 25.48 -25.62 -8.10
C LEU A 29 24.81 -25.03 -6.86
N THR A 30 25.51 -24.99 -5.73
CA THR A 30 24.98 -24.39 -4.49
C THR A 30 24.71 -22.90 -4.67
N THR A 31 25.58 -22.19 -5.39
CA THR A 31 25.41 -20.75 -5.67
C THR A 31 24.22 -20.50 -6.59
N ASP A 32 24.09 -21.31 -7.65
CA ASP A 32 23.00 -21.20 -8.61
C ASP A 32 21.64 -21.56 -7.99
N GLN A 33 21.61 -22.59 -7.14
CA GLN A 33 20.42 -22.96 -6.38
C GLN A 33 19.99 -21.84 -5.40
N LYS A 34 20.94 -21.22 -4.69
CA LYS A 34 20.64 -20.06 -3.82
C LYS A 34 20.10 -18.88 -4.62
N LYS A 35 20.67 -18.57 -5.78
CA LYS A 35 20.16 -17.52 -6.67
C LYS A 35 18.75 -17.83 -7.17
N ALA A 36 18.48 -19.08 -7.56
CA ALA A 36 17.16 -19.51 -8.01
C ALA A 36 16.11 -19.39 -6.90
N LEU A 37 16.44 -19.79 -5.66
CA LEU A 37 15.56 -19.63 -4.50
C LEU A 37 15.27 -18.16 -4.21
N MET A 38 16.29 -17.30 -4.17
CA MET A 38 16.07 -15.86 -3.96
C MET A 38 15.20 -15.25 -5.05
N LYS A 39 15.38 -15.65 -6.32
CA LYS A 39 14.56 -15.17 -7.43
C LYS A 39 13.11 -15.65 -7.31
N ALA A 40 12.90 -16.91 -6.93
CA ALA A 40 11.56 -17.46 -6.69
C ALA A 40 10.85 -16.77 -5.53
N GLU A 41 11.55 -16.50 -4.42
CA GLU A 41 11.03 -15.74 -3.29
C GLU A 41 10.67 -14.30 -3.68
N GLN A 42 11.53 -13.63 -4.44
CA GLN A 42 11.25 -12.29 -4.97
C GLN A 42 10.04 -12.28 -5.90
N GLU A 43 9.93 -13.23 -6.82
CA GLU A 43 8.77 -13.35 -7.71
C GLU A 43 7.48 -13.67 -6.93
N GLN A 44 7.57 -14.51 -5.89
CA GLN A 44 6.44 -14.82 -5.04
C GLN A 44 6.00 -13.59 -4.22
N GLU A 45 6.95 -12.86 -3.63
CA GLU A 45 6.66 -11.63 -2.89
C GLU A 45 6.10 -10.54 -3.82
N HIS A 46 6.62 -10.44 -5.05
CA HIS A 46 6.08 -9.55 -6.06
C HIS A 46 4.64 -9.92 -6.44
N LYS A 47 4.33 -11.20 -6.63
CA LYS A 47 2.96 -11.68 -6.89
C LYS A 47 2.03 -11.44 -5.70
N ARG A 48 2.53 -11.57 -4.46
CA ARG A 48 1.76 -11.26 -3.24
C ARG A 48 1.45 -9.78 -3.14
N ARG A 49 2.43 -8.91 -3.42
CA ARG A 49 2.25 -7.45 -3.36
C ARG A 49 1.36 -6.95 -4.49
N ASN A 50 1.55 -7.46 -5.71
CA ASN A 50 0.88 -6.98 -6.91
C ASN A 50 -0.06 -8.07 -7.47
N PRO A 51 -1.21 -8.33 -6.82
CA PRO A 51 -2.18 -9.25 -7.40
C PRO A 51 -2.71 -8.68 -8.73
N VAL A 52 -3.00 -9.58 -9.66
CA VAL A 52 -3.68 -9.21 -10.90
C VAL A 52 -5.14 -8.97 -10.58
N LEU A 53 -5.52 -7.70 -10.46
CA LEU A 53 -6.90 -7.29 -10.21
C LEU A 53 -7.62 -7.08 -11.53
N LYS A 54 -8.68 -7.85 -11.76
CA LYS A 54 -9.65 -7.55 -12.81
C LYS A 54 -10.70 -6.62 -12.22
N VAL A 55 -10.54 -5.33 -12.42
CA VAL A 55 -11.51 -4.31 -12.01
C VAL A 55 -12.23 -3.82 -13.25
N ASN A 56 -13.55 -3.74 -13.18
CA ASN A 56 -14.32 -3.09 -14.22
C ASN A 56 -14.01 -1.58 -14.17
N PRO A 57 -13.46 -1.00 -15.24
CA PRO A 57 -13.10 0.42 -15.24
C PRO A 57 -14.35 1.24 -15.01
N LEU A 58 -14.26 2.22 -14.11
CA LEU A 58 -15.32 3.19 -13.88
C LEU A 58 -15.29 4.21 -15.01
N THR A 59 -16.48 4.66 -15.43
CA THR A 59 -16.61 5.82 -16.31
C THR A 59 -16.47 7.11 -15.51
N GLN A 60 -16.18 8.22 -16.21
CA GLN A 60 -16.07 9.52 -15.57
C GLN A 60 -17.38 9.93 -14.86
N ASP A 61 -18.53 9.68 -15.48
CA ASP A 61 -19.83 10.01 -14.92
C ASP A 61 -20.11 9.22 -13.64
N GLN A 62 -19.79 7.92 -13.63
CA GLN A 62 -19.90 7.08 -12.44
C GLN A 62 -18.99 7.58 -11.31
N CYS A 63 -17.77 8.00 -11.62
CA CYS A 63 -16.87 8.57 -10.62
C CYS A 63 -17.38 9.91 -10.08
N ALA A 64 -17.94 10.77 -10.93
CA ALA A 64 -18.54 12.03 -10.52
C ALA A 64 -19.77 11.81 -9.61
N GLU A 65 -20.62 10.84 -9.94
CA GLU A 65 -21.78 10.47 -9.13
C GLU A 65 -21.38 9.93 -7.75
N ILE A 66 -20.39 9.03 -7.70
CA ILE A 66 -19.84 8.51 -6.45
C ILE A 66 -19.27 9.65 -5.61
N ALA A 67 -18.48 10.53 -6.23
CA ALA A 67 -17.91 11.69 -5.56
C ALA A 67 -19.01 12.56 -4.94
N GLN A 68 -19.99 12.97 -5.77
CA GLN A 68 -21.08 13.83 -5.33
C GLN A 68 -21.87 13.22 -4.18
N THR A 69 -22.26 11.96 -4.32
CA THR A 69 -23.05 11.25 -3.30
C THR A 69 -22.29 11.19 -1.99
N SER A 70 -21.02 10.77 -2.05
CA SER A 70 -20.22 10.66 -0.84
C SER A 70 -19.92 12.01 -0.19
N TYR A 71 -19.71 13.08 -0.97
CA TYR A 71 -19.57 14.42 -0.41
C TYR A 71 -20.81 14.87 0.33
N LEU A 72 -21.99 14.62 -0.24
CA LEU A 72 -23.25 14.96 0.42
C LEU A 72 -23.40 14.17 1.72
N GLU A 73 -23.07 12.88 1.73
CA GLU A 73 -23.07 12.07 2.95
C GLU A 73 -22.10 12.61 4.01
N ILE A 74 -20.86 12.93 3.62
CA ILE A 74 -19.85 13.51 4.53
C ILE A 74 -20.33 14.86 5.05
N LYS A 75 -20.89 15.71 4.18
CA LYS A 75 -21.38 17.03 4.54
C LYS A 75 -22.53 16.92 5.55
N VAL A 76 -23.53 16.08 5.27
CA VAL A 76 -24.63 15.78 6.19
C VAL A 76 -24.10 15.23 7.52
N PHE A 77 -23.10 14.35 7.48
CA PHE A 77 -22.47 13.84 8.68
C PHE A 77 -21.75 14.94 9.48
N ARG A 78 -21.06 15.88 8.83
CA ARG A 78 -20.34 16.98 9.52
C ARG A 78 -21.28 18.05 10.09
N GLU A 79 -22.36 18.33 9.38
CA GLU A 79 -23.32 19.40 9.68
C GLU A 79 -24.51 18.94 10.53
N SER A 80 -24.68 17.63 10.74
CA SER A 80 -25.69 17.13 11.66
C SER A 80 -25.46 17.74 13.06
N ASP A 81 -26.54 18.09 13.74
CA ASP A 81 -26.53 18.53 15.14
C ASP A 81 -26.91 17.40 16.11
N THR A 82 -27.36 16.25 15.59
CA THR A 82 -28.19 15.30 16.34
C THR A 82 -27.42 14.18 17.04
N CYS A 83 -26.10 14.07 16.90
CA CYS A 83 -25.37 12.89 17.38
C CYS A 83 -23.84 13.05 17.43
N PHE A 84 -23.31 13.88 18.33
CA PHE A 84 -21.86 13.99 18.53
C PHE A 84 -21.47 13.94 19.99
N SER A 85 -20.76 12.89 20.38
CA SER A 85 -19.92 12.91 21.57
C SER A 85 -18.57 13.49 21.15
N SER A 86 -18.45 14.80 20.90
CA SER A 86 -17.09 15.34 20.71
C SER A 86 -16.33 15.23 22.02
N THR A 87 -15.01 15.02 22.00
CA THR A 87 -14.18 15.16 23.22
C THR A 87 -14.17 16.61 23.76
N GLY A 88 -14.96 17.51 23.16
CA GLY A 88 -15.22 18.89 23.59
C GLY A 88 -14.06 19.85 23.36
N THR A 89 -12.90 19.33 22.95
CA THR A 89 -11.63 20.06 23.04
C THR A 89 -10.98 20.13 21.67
N SER A 90 -10.66 21.35 21.22
CA SER A 90 -9.78 21.51 20.06
C SER A 90 -8.33 21.48 20.54
N VAL A 91 -7.56 20.49 20.10
CA VAL A 91 -6.16 20.35 20.48
C VAL A 91 -5.29 20.70 19.28
N LEU A 92 -4.53 21.79 19.39
CA LEU A 92 -3.66 22.29 18.32
C LEU A 92 -4.42 22.49 17.00
N GLY A 93 -5.69 22.86 17.03
CA GLY A 93 -6.53 23.03 15.83
C GLY A 93 -7.12 21.72 15.28
N TRP A 94 -6.87 20.57 15.90
CA TRP A 94 -7.64 19.34 15.64
C TRP A 94 -8.97 19.37 16.38
N ARG A 95 -10.03 18.83 15.78
CA ARG A 95 -11.34 18.64 16.39
C ARG A 95 -11.90 17.30 15.93
N ASP A 96 -12.32 16.47 16.86
CA ASP A 96 -12.98 15.20 16.56
C ASP A 96 -14.50 15.30 16.67
N ARG A 97 -15.18 14.42 15.94
CA ARG A 97 -16.62 14.18 15.98
C ARG A 97 -16.84 12.69 15.80
N HIS A 98 -17.70 12.08 16.61
CA HIS A 98 -18.04 10.68 16.38
C HIS A 98 -19.48 10.35 16.79
N VAL A 99 -20.03 9.32 16.17
CA VAL A 99 -21.34 8.73 16.47
C VAL A 99 -21.25 7.22 16.41
N LEU A 100 -21.93 6.55 17.34
CA LEU A 100 -22.15 5.11 17.28
C LEU A 100 -23.54 4.84 16.70
N ARG A 101 -23.62 4.31 15.48
CA ARG A 101 -24.88 3.88 14.85
C ARG A 101 -24.84 2.39 14.60
N GLN A 102 -25.81 1.63 15.13
CA GLN A 102 -25.97 0.20 14.83
C GLN A 102 -24.66 -0.61 14.97
N ASN A 103 -23.93 -0.40 16.07
CA ASN A 103 -22.62 -1.03 16.33
C ASN A 103 -21.50 -0.64 15.35
N LYS A 104 -21.65 0.44 14.58
CA LYS A 104 -20.61 1.05 13.74
C LYS A 104 -20.24 2.42 14.32
N LEU A 105 -18.96 2.60 14.62
CA LEU A 105 -18.41 3.89 15.01
C LEU A 105 -18.07 4.67 13.74
N MET A 106 -18.76 5.77 13.51
CA MET A 106 -18.40 6.75 12.49
C MET A 106 -17.69 7.91 13.18
N PHE A 107 -16.56 8.35 12.64
CA PHE A 107 -15.79 9.46 13.17
C PHE A 107 -15.36 10.41 12.05
N SER A 108 -15.19 11.69 12.39
CA SER A 108 -14.63 12.73 11.55
C SER A 108 -13.58 13.47 12.36
N LEU A 109 -12.45 13.75 11.72
CA LEU A 109 -11.36 14.53 12.30
C LEU A 109 -11.13 15.75 11.42
N GLU A 110 -11.19 16.93 12.01
CA GLU A 110 -11.03 18.21 11.33
C GLU A 110 -9.76 18.89 11.83
N LYS A 111 -8.95 19.43 10.91
CA LYS A 111 -7.77 20.23 11.22
C LYS A 111 -7.95 21.64 10.69
N THR A 112 -7.91 22.61 11.58
CA THR A 112 -7.81 24.02 11.21
C THR A 112 -6.35 24.42 11.10
N PHE A 113 -5.99 25.06 10.00
CA PHE A 113 -4.68 25.65 9.79
C PHE A 113 -4.83 27.16 9.65
N HIS A 114 -4.25 27.92 10.58
CA HIS A 114 -4.50 29.37 10.66
C HIS A 114 -3.66 30.22 9.70
N ALA A 115 -2.67 29.63 9.00
CA ALA A 115 -1.66 30.37 8.25
C ALA A 115 -1.54 29.99 6.76
N ARG A 116 -2.43 29.14 6.23
CA ARG A 116 -2.49 28.87 4.78
C ARG A 116 -3.92 28.85 4.28
N ALA A 117 -4.07 29.22 3.01
CA ALA A 117 -5.34 29.09 2.31
C ALA A 117 -5.69 27.60 2.14
N THR A 118 -6.97 27.27 2.38
CA THR A 118 -7.46 25.88 2.41
C THR A 118 -7.34 25.18 1.05
N ASP A 119 -7.48 25.92 -0.03
CA ASP A 119 -7.32 25.48 -1.42
C ASP A 119 -5.88 25.08 -1.76
N LEU A 120 -4.89 25.82 -1.26
CA LEU A 120 -3.48 25.49 -1.42
C LEU A 120 -3.12 24.22 -0.64
N MET A 121 -3.58 24.12 0.62
CA MET A 121 -3.37 22.89 1.40
C MET A 121 -4.03 21.68 0.76
N ALA A 122 -5.22 21.85 0.21
CA ALA A 122 -5.95 20.80 -0.49
C ALA A 122 -5.17 20.26 -1.70
N ARG A 123 -4.58 21.15 -2.49
CA ARG A 123 -3.72 20.79 -3.64
C ARG A 123 -2.49 20.03 -3.17
N ASP A 124 -1.75 20.58 -2.22
CA ASP A 124 -0.54 19.95 -1.67
C ASP A 124 -0.83 18.55 -1.11
N ILE A 125 -1.95 18.40 -0.37
CA ILE A 125 -2.37 17.10 0.18
C ILE A 125 -2.79 16.15 -0.93
N TRP A 126 -3.50 16.62 -1.96
CA TRP A 126 -3.88 15.80 -3.11
C TRP A 126 -2.66 15.31 -3.88
N ASP A 127 -1.67 16.15 -4.12
CA ASP A 127 -0.44 15.76 -4.84
C ASP A 127 0.31 14.65 -4.10
N ILE A 128 0.26 14.66 -2.76
CA ILE A 128 0.84 13.61 -1.91
C ILE A 128 -0.02 12.34 -1.91
N LEU A 129 -1.34 12.46 -1.74
CA LEU A 129 -2.26 11.32 -1.64
C LEU A 129 -2.64 10.71 -2.98
N SER A 130 -2.43 11.42 -4.09
CA SER A 130 -2.63 10.91 -5.45
C SER A 130 -1.48 10.01 -5.92
N LEU A 131 -0.45 9.84 -5.10
CA LEU A 131 0.67 8.93 -5.32
C LEU A 131 0.63 7.78 -4.31
N PRO A 132 0.86 6.52 -4.74
CA PRO A 132 0.87 5.38 -3.82
C PRO A 132 2.08 5.37 -2.87
N GLU A 133 3.24 5.92 -3.27
CA GLU A 133 4.49 5.86 -2.49
C GLU A 133 4.43 6.66 -1.18
N PRO A 134 3.94 7.93 -1.15
CA PRO A 134 3.86 8.70 0.09
C PRO A 134 2.86 8.11 1.09
N ILE A 135 1.76 7.52 0.63
CA ILE A 135 0.74 6.90 1.49
C ILE A 135 1.32 5.74 2.31
N VAL A 136 2.16 4.91 1.68
CA VAL A 136 2.83 3.79 2.36
C VAL A 136 3.77 4.28 3.46
N ILE A 137 4.46 5.41 3.24
CA ILE A 137 5.37 6.00 4.23
C ILE A 137 4.60 6.58 5.43
N MET A 138 3.42 7.14 5.22
CA MET A 138 2.57 7.67 6.30
C MET A 138 1.92 6.57 7.15
N ARG A 139 1.81 5.33 6.66
CA ARG A 139 1.17 4.20 7.36
C ARG A 139 2.18 3.13 7.80
N ARG A 140 3.18 3.51 8.60
CA ARG A 140 4.28 2.62 9.05
C ARG A 140 3.82 1.35 9.78
N ASP A 141 2.72 1.43 10.51
CA ASP A 141 2.27 0.33 11.39
C ASP A 141 1.26 -0.62 10.73
N ALA A 142 0.76 -0.28 9.55
CA ALA A 142 -0.22 -1.09 8.84
C ALA A 142 0.40 -1.72 7.60
N LYS A 143 0.40 -3.05 7.51
CA LYS A 143 0.76 -3.79 6.28
C LYS A 143 -0.35 -3.59 5.24
N VAL A 144 -0.31 -2.45 4.59
CA VAL A 144 -1.29 -2.01 3.61
C VAL A 144 -0.60 -1.80 2.28
N HIS A 145 -1.05 -2.50 1.25
CA HIS A 145 -0.55 -2.31 -0.10
C HIS A 145 -1.57 -1.50 -0.91
N PHE A 146 -1.12 -0.43 -1.55
CA PHE A 146 -1.93 0.41 -2.42
C PHE A 146 -1.52 0.16 -3.87
N GLN A 147 -2.49 -0.17 -4.70
CA GLN A 147 -2.32 -0.31 -6.14
C GLN A 147 -3.24 0.68 -6.84
N VAL A 148 -2.68 1.54 -7.69
CA VAL A 148 -3.48 2.39 -8.58
C VAL A 148 -4.08 1.50 -9.65
N VAL A 149 -5.41 1.43 -9.71
CA VAL A 149 -6.15 0.62 -10.68
C VAL A 149 -6.51 1.46 -11.90
N GLN A 150 -6.88 2.72 -11.69
CA GLN A 150 -7.33 3.61 -12.75
C GLN A 150 -7.03 5.06 -12.39
N ARG A 151 -6.55 5.82 -13.37
CA ARG A 151 -6.47 7.28 -13.31
C ARG A 151 -7.36 7.84 -14.40
N LEU A 152 -8.48 8.43 -13.99
CA LEU A 152 -9.50 8.94 -14.90
C LEU A 152 -9.20 10.38 -15.33
N HIS A 153 -8.75 11.19 -14.37
CA HIS A 153 -8.38 12.58 -14.56
C HIS A 153 -7.29 12.97 -13.55
N GLU A 154 -6.78 14.20 -13.64
CA GLU A 154 -5.87 14.81 -12.65
C GLU A 154 -6.44 14.79 -11.22
N ASP A 155 -7.77 14.80 -11.09
CA ASP A 155 -8.50 14.94 -9.83
C ASP A 155 -9.21 13.66 -9.36
N ALA A 156 -9.02 12.54 -10.07
CA ALA A 156 -9.66 11.27 -9.76
C ALA A 156 -8.70 10.08 -9.92
N VAL A 157 -8.37 9.46 -8.79
CA VAL A 157 -7.53 8.26 -8.73
C VAL A 157 -8.25 7.14 -8.01
N VAL A 158 -8.40 6.00 -8.68
CA VAL A 158 -8.99 4.80 -8.10
C VAL A 158 -7.87 3.93 -7.54
N TYR A 159 -7.87 3.79 -6.22
CA TYR A 159 -6.97 2.90 -5.52
C TYR A 159 -7.63 1.57 -5.23
N TYR A 160 -6.78 0.57 -5.12
CA TYR A 160 -7.11 -0.66 -4.44
C TYR A 160 -6.18 -0.83 -3.25
N THR A 161 -6.79 -1.09 -2.10
CA THR A 161 -6.08 -1.19 -0.83
C THR A 161 -6.21 -2.61 -0.30
N ILE A 162 -5.07 -3.25 -0.11
CA ILE A 162 -4.95 -4.60 0.41
C ILE A 162 -4.50 -4.53 1.87
N HIS A 163 -5.41 -4.86 2.77
CA HIS A 163 -5.10 -5.01 4.18
C HIS A 163 -4.74 -6.47 4.48
N TRP A 164 -3.50 -6.71 4.93
CA TRP A 164 -3.08 -8.03 5.38
C TRP A 164 -3.37 -8.19 6.87
N SER A 165 -4.58 -8.66 7.21
CA SER A 165 -4.91 -9.15 8.56
C SER A 165 -4.81 -10.68 8.59
N VAL A 166 -4.46 -11.25 9.76
CA VAL A 166 -4.21 -12.68 10.00
C VAL A 166 -5.36 -13.60 9.54
N LYS A 167 -6.58 -13.08 9.31
CA LYS A 167 -7.73 -13.88 8.84
C LYS A 167 -8.69 -13.20 7.84
N THR A 168 -8.45 -11.96 7.41
CA THR A 168 -9.41 -11.26 6.53
C THR A 168 -8.70 -10.31 5.55
N LEU A 169 -9.07 -10.45 4.28
CA LEU A 169 -8.71 -9.54 3.20
C LEU A 169 -9.85 -8.54 3.04
N THR A 170 -9.63 -7.29 3.45
CA THR A 170 -10.64 -6.22 3.35
C THR A 170 -10.24 -5.26 2.25
N PHE A 171 -11.14 -5.02 1.30
CA PHE A 171 -10.89 -4.28 0.06
C PHE A 171 -11.59 -2.93 0.08
N ARG A 172 -10.92 -1.80 0.35
CA ARG A 172 -11.60 -0.48 0.27
C ARG A 172 -10.63 0.70 0.22
N SER A 173 -10.73 1.51 -0.84
CA SER A 173 -10.61 2.98 -0.77
C SER A 173 -10.71 3.62 -2.16
N MET A 174 -11.45 4.71 -2.27
CA MET A 174 -11.42 5.60 -3.44
C MET A 174 -10.98 6.99 -2.96
N ALA A 175 -10.06 7.63 -3.67
CA ALA A 175 -9.64 9.00 -3.37
C ALA A 175 -10.14 9.92 -4.48
N LEU A 176 -10.97 10.88 -4.11
CA LEU A 176 -11.55 11.84 -5.04
C LEU A 176 -11.24 13.24 -4.53
N ARG A 177 -10.73 14.08 -5.43
CA ARG A 177 -10.58 15.49 -5.12
C ARG A 177 -11.90 16.19 -5.40
N MET A 178 -12.47 16.82 -4.39
CA MET A 178 -13.74 17.54 -4.52
C MET A 178 -13.53 19.02 -4.22
N GLU A 179 -13.63 19.84 -5.27
CA GLU A 179 -13.48 21.29 -5.15
C GLU A 179 -14.85 21.90 -4.82
N SER A 180 -15.09 22.18 -3.54
CA SER A 180 -16.23 23.00 -3.11
C SER A 180 -15.89 24.47 -3.31
N ARG A 181 -16.66 25.17 -4.14
CA ARG A 181 -16.68 26.64 -4.18
C ARG A 181 -17.27 27.16 -2.86
N GLY A 182 -16.47 27.19 -1.79
CA GLY A 182 -16.81 27.88 -0.55
C GLY A 182 -16.36 27.24 0.76
N SER A 183 -16.07 25.94 0.79
CA SER A 183 -15.49 25.29 1.97
C SER A 183 -14.93 23.91 1.61
N GLY A 184 -13.59 23.79 1.64
CA GLY A 184 -12.89 22.54 1.38
C GLY A 184 -13.21 21.50 2.46
N SER A 185 -14.09 20.57 2.15
CA SER A 185 -14.37 19.39 2.97
C SER A 185 -13.83 18.17 2.23
N TRP A 186 -12.92 17.45 2.88
CA TRP A 186 -12.30 16.22 2.35
C TRP A 186 -12.82 15.04 3.16
N GLY A 187 -13.19 13.96 2.48
CA GLY A 187 -13.41 12.68 3.13
C GLY A 187 -12.57 11.62 2.45
N LEU A 188 -11.81 10.87 3.26
CA LEU A 188 -11.26 9.60 2.84
C LEU A 188 -12.38 8.57 2.99
N LEU A 189 -12.99 8.15 1.90
CA LEU A 189 -14.05 7.14 1.94
C LEU A 189 -13.40 5.76 2.07
N GLN A 190 -13.23 5.31 3.31
CA GLN A 190 -13.09 3.90 3.62
C GLN A 190 -14.50 3.33 3.79
N TRP A 191 -14.99 2.63 2.77
CA TRP A 191 -16.22 1.85 2.90
C TRP A 191 -16.02 0.64 3.82
#